data_AF-A0A4Q3EUP3-F1
#
_entry.id   AF-A0A4Q3EUP3-F1
#
_cell.length_a   1.000
_cell.length_b   1.000
_cell.length_c   1.000
_cell.angle_alpha   90.00
_cell.angle_beta   90.00
_cell.angle_gamma   90.00
#
_symmetry.space_group_name_H-M   'P 1'
#
loop_
_entity.id
_entity.type
_entity.pdbx_description
1 polymer ?
#
loop_
_entity_poly.entity_id
_entity_poly.type
_entity_poly.pdbx_seq_one_letter_code
_entity_poly.pdbx_strand_id
1 'polypeptide(L)'
;MQQVDSFHYPPELFELLVSTIPLLNKSKKSVLLFFRGAGVAENLYKDLSDKLDVNKDSVHKYEISRIILTRINEKKDVYIRERRELLKRVVEFESFTNCWESDQLKAKGLVAEIRTIINVKDSFTRMNQEREKEHLKHTTEYNNIIKEIQKRAEQLEETKKNLYSLFNENNNPQERGKNLENVLNTLFSIYGILIREAFTRKGDNGEGIIEQIDGVIEIDNQIYLVEMKWKKDKIGSDDIFAHLGRIYHRTSAQGIFISASGYAPSGIKS
;
A
#
# COMPACT_ATOMS: atom_id res chain seq x y z
N MET A 1 -31.76 -14.04 12.59
CA MET A 1 -31.06 -15.23 12.05
C MET A 1 -29.94 -15.57 13.01
N GLN A 2 -30.05 -16.70 13.71
CA GLN A 2 -28.94 -17.22 14.51
C GLN A 2 -27.75 -17.44 13.58
N GLN A 3 -26.62 -16.83 13.94
CA GLN A 3 -25.36 -17.03 13.27
C GLN A 3 -25.02 -18.52 13.44
N VAL A 4 -25.07 -19.28 12.36
CA VAL A 4 -24.67 -20.68 12.37
C VAL A 4 -23.19 -20.68 12.76
N ASP A 5 -22.87 -21.15 13.97
CA ASP A 5 -21.50 -21.32 14.45
C ASP A 5 -20.78 -22.23 13.46
N SER A 6 -19.99 -21.60 12.58
CA SER A 6 -19.26 -22.31 11.54
C SER A 6 -18.13 -23.07 12.21
N PHE A 7 -18.30 -24.38 12.40
CA PHE A 7 -17.20 -25.31 12.67
C PHE A 7 -16.04 -25.02 11.71
N HIS A 8 -14.89 -24.62 12.24
CA HIS A 8 -13.80 -24.11 11.42
C HIS A 8 -12.91 -25.18 10.82
N TYR A 9 -12.60 -26.22 11.59
CA TYR A 9 -12.35 -27.51 10.96
C TYR A 9 -13.66 -27.97 10.35
N PRO A 10 -13.71 -28.24 9.04
CA PRO A 10 -14.86 -28.91 8.46
C PRO A 10 -15.15 -30.20 9.22
N PRO A 11 -16.42 -30.58 9.44
CA PRO A 11 -16.78 -31.72 10.31
C PRO A 11 -15.99 -33.00 10.04
N GLU A 12 -15.77 -33.33 8.77
CA GLU A 12 -14.95 -34.47 8.35
C GLU A 12 -13.49 -34.38 8.84
N LEU A 13 -12.84 -33.22 8.69
CA LEU A 13 -11.47 -33.02 9.15
C LEU A 13 -11.38 -33.08 10.68
N PHE A 14 -12.40 -32.55 11.36
CA PHE A 14 -12.50 -32.62 12.82
C PHE A 14 -12.51 -34.08 13.30
N GLU A 15 -13.38 -34.91 12.72
CA GLU A 15 -13.51 -36.33 13.08
C GLU A 15 -12.25 -37.14 12.78
N LEU A 16 -11.56 -36.84 11.68
CA LEU A 16 -10.27 -37.44 11.37
C LEU A 16 -9.20 -37.08 12.40
N LEU A 17 -9.13 -35.82 12.85
CA LEU A 17 -8.18 -35.40 13.88
C LEU A 17 -8.47 -36.09 15.23
N VAL A 18 -9.76 -36.20 15.61
CA VAL A 18 -10.19 -36.94 16.82
C VAL A 18 -9.76 -38.40 16.77
N SER A 19 -9.82 -39.02 15.58
CA SER A 19 -9.43 -40.42 15.39
C SER A 19 -7.92 -40.63 15.32
N THR A 20 -7.19 -39.65 14.79
CA THR A 20 -5.75 -39.78 14.48
C THR A 20 -4.86 -39.49 15.67
N ILE A 21 -5.07 -38.35 16.36
CA ILE A 21 -4.18 -37.89 17.45
C ILE A 21 -4.02 -38.95 18.56
N PRO A 22 -5.07 -39.65 19.00
CA PRO A 22 -4.95 -40.76 19.95
C PRO A 22 -4.06 -41.91 19.48
N LEU A 23 -4.05 -42.24 18.18
CA LEU A 23 -3.28 -43.34 17.64
C LEU A 23 -1.79 -42.98 17.52
N LEU A 24 -1.47 -41.72 17.24
CA LEU A 24 -0.10 -41.20 17.22
C LEU A 24 0.58 -41.17 18.60
N ASN A 25 -0.20 -41.35 19.68
CA ASN A 25 0.25 -41.19 21.05
C ASN A 25 -0.07 -42.43 21.90
N LYS A 26 0.97 -43.10 22.42
CA LYS A 26 0.80 -44.35 23.19
C LYS A 26 -0.01 -44.20 24.47
N SER A 27 0.08 -43.05 25.17
CA SER A 27 -0.54 -42.84 26.48
C SER A 27 -1.45 -41.60 26.54
N LYS A 28 -2.35 -41.56 27.53
CA LYS A 28 -3.22 -40.39 27.83
C LYS A 28 -2.39 -39.13 28.12
N LYS A 29 -1.27 -39.25 28.84
CA LYS A 29 -0.33 -38.15 29.10
C LYS A 29 0.38 -37.69 27.82
N SER A 30 0.74 -38.60 26.92
CA SER A 30 1.33 -38.25 25.62
C SER A 30 0.36 -37.46 24.74
N VAL A 31 -0.94 -37.78 24.76
CA VAL A 31 -1.97 -36.98 24.07
C VAL A 31 -2.00 -35.54 24.60
N LEU A 32 -1.98 -35.33 25.92
CA LEU A 32 -1.90 -33.99 26.50
C LEU A 32 -0.61 -33.26 26.10
N LEU A 33 0.53 -33.95 26.11
CA LEU A 33 1.81 -33.39 25.64
C LEU A 33 1.78 -33.02 24.15
N PHE A 34 1.08 -33.80 23.32
CA PHE A 34 0.90 -33.48 21.90
C PHE A 34 0.17 -32.14 21.73
N PHE A 35 -0.91 -31.91 22.48
CA PHE A 35 -1.63 -30.63 22.46
C PHE A 35 -0.81 -29.49 23.03
N ARG A 36 -0.13 -29.69 24.17
CA ARG A 36 0.78 -28.70 24.75
C ARG A 36 1.90 -28.32 23.77
N GLY A 37 2.48 -29.31 23.08
CA GLY A 37 3.52 -29.10 22.07
C GLY A 37 3.03 -28.36 20.83
N ALA A 38 1.72 -28.34 20.59
CA ALA A 38 1.09 -27.51 19.56
C ALA A 38 0.69 -26.11 20.05
N GLY A 39 1.07 -25.74 21.28
CA GLY A 39 0.81 -24.42 21.87
C GLY A 39 -0.55 -24.29 22.56
N VAL A 40 -1.32 -25.37 22.72
CA VAL A 40 -2.58 -25.32 23.48
C VAL A 40 -2.29 -24.95 24.93
N ALA A 41 -2.94 -23.89 25.42
CA ALA A 41 -2.77 -23.41 26.78
C ALA A 41 -3.32 -24.40 27.82
N GLU A 42 -2.65 -24.51 28.98
CA GLU A 42 -2.97 -25.51 30.00
C GLU A 42 -4.41 -25.40 30.51
N ASN A 43 -4.93 -24.19 30.65
CA ASN A 43 -6.32 -23.96 31.08
C ASN A 43 -7.37 -24.66 30.19
N LEU A 44 -7.04 -24.98 28.94
CA LEU A 44 -7.94 -25.68 28.01
C LEU A 44 -7.96 -27.20 28.19
N TYR A 45 -7.07 -27.77 28.99
CA TYR A 45 -7.04 -29.21 29.28
C TYR A 45 -6.74 -29.54 30.75
N LYS A 46 -6.68 -28.53 31.63
CA LYS A 46 -6.35 -28.69 33.05
C LYS A 46 -7.29 -29.65 33.76
N ASP A 47 -8.59 -29.50 33.55
CA ASP A 47 -9.62 -30.39 34.08
C ASP A 47 -9.44 -31.86 33.65
N LEU A 48 -8.93 -32.10 32.43
CA LEU A 48 -8.61 -33.43 31.94
C LEU A 48 -7.33 -33.97 32.58
N SER A 49 -6.32 -33.12 32.79
CA SER A 49 -5.10 -33.48 33.49
C SER A 49 -5.39 -33.86 34.94
N ASP A 50 -6.15 -33.03 35.65
CA ASP A 50 -6.54 -33.24 37.05
C ASP A 50 -7.33 -34.55 37.20
N LYS A 51 -8.27 -34.82 36.28
CA LYS A 51 -9.01 -36.09 36.22
C LYS A 51 -8.08 -37.30 36.08
N LEU A 52 -7.07 -37.23 35.21
CA LEU A 52 -6.12 -38.32 35.00
C LEU A 52 -5.18 -38.56 36.18
N ASP A 53 -4.83 -37.50 36.91
CA ASP A 53 -3.98 -37.61 38.09
C ASP A 53 -4.73 -38.22 39.29
N VAL A 54 -6.04 -38.00 39.39
CA VAL A 54 -6.91 -38.66 40.38
C VAL A 54 -7.26 -40.10 39.96
N ASN A 55 -7.74 -40.29 38.74
CA ASN A 55 -8.12 -41.59 38.21
C ASN A 55 -7.75 -41.70 36.74
N LYS A 56 -6.76 -42.55 36.44
CA LYS A 56 -6.26 -42.74 35.07
C LYS A 56 -7.33 -43.25 34.11
N ASP A 57 -8.37 -43.93 34.58
CA ASP A 57 -9.43 -44.53 33.76
C ASP A 57 -10.69 -43.67 33.64
N SER A 58 -10.68 -42.48 34.25
CA SER A 58 -11.78 -41.51 34.19
C SER A 58 -12.06 -40.96 32.78
N VAL A 59 -11.07 -41.01 31.89
CA VAL A 59 -11.17 -40.49 30.52
C VAL A 59 -10.26 -41.28 29.59
N HIS A 60 -10.70 -41.48 28.36
CA HIS A 60 -9.95 -42.22 27.34
C HIS A 60 -9.35 -41.27 26.28
N LYS A 61 -8.35 -41.75 25.51
CA LYS A 61 -7.56 -40.89 24.61
C LYS A 61 -8.42 -40.12 23.59
N TYR A 62 -9.41 -40.78 23.01
CA TYR A 62 -10.31 -40.18 22.01
C TYR A 62 -11.17 -39.07 22.59
N GLU A 63 -11.67 -39.25 23.81
CA GLU A 63 -12.42 -38.23 24.53
C GLU A 63 -11.55 -37.02 24.89
N ILE A 64 -10.31 -37.24 25.34
CA ILE A 64 -9.33 -36.15 25.55
C ILE A 64 -9.17 -35.34 24.26
N SER A 65 -8.90 -36.02 23.14
CA SER A 65 -8.72 -35.35 21.85
C SER A 65 -9.98 -34.60 21.41
N ARG A 66 -11.16 -35.20 21.52
CA ARG A 66 -12.43 -34.54 21.15
C ARG A 66 -12.70 -33.30 21.99
N ILE A 67 -12.55 -33.39 23.31
CA ILE A 67 -12.83 -32.25 24.21
C ILE A 67 -11.91 -31.08 23.89
N ILE A 68 -10.60 -31.33 23.78
CA ILE A 68 -9.62 -30.26 23.51
C ILE A 68 -9.85 -29.67 22.11
N LEU A 69 -10.04 -30.50 21.09
CA LEU A 69 -10.32 -30.05 19.73
C LEU A 69 -11.62 -29.24 19.66
N THR A 70 -12.67 -29.63 20.39
CA THR A 70 -13.94 -28.89 20.46
C THR A 70 -13.70 -27.49 21.04
N ARG A 71 -13.04 -27.40 22.20
CA ARG A 71 -12.74 -26.14 22.89
C ARG A 71 -11.98 -25.15 22.02
N ILE A 72 -11.00 -25.63 21.24
CA ILE A 72 -10.23 -24.76 20.34
C ILE A 72 -10.96 -24.45 19.03
N ASN A 73 -11.92 -25.29 18.61
CA ASN A 73 -12.64 -25.13 17.35
C ASN A 73 -13.89 -24.25 17.49
N GLU A 74 -14.49 -24.14 18.68
CA GLU A 74 -15.64 -23.25 18.96
C GLU A 74 -15.26 -21.76 18.99
N LYS A 75 -14.01 -21.42 19.36
CA LYS A 75 -13.57 -20.01 19.47
C LYS A 75 -12.81 -19.55 18.23
N LYS A 76 -13.56 -19.06 17.25
CA LYS A 76 -13.15 -18.63 15.89
C LYS A 76 -11.77 -17.99 15.76
N ASP A 77 -11.51 -16.93 16.50
CA ASP A 77 -10.33 -16.09 16.28
C ASP A 77 -9.23 -16.28 17.33
N VAL A 78 -9.51 -16.99 18.42
CA VAL A 78 -8.57 -17.09 19.55
C VAL A 78 -7.49 -18.14 19.27
N TYR A 79 -7.87 -19.32 18.75
CA TYR A 79 -6.98 -20.48 18.67
C TYR A 79 -6.58 -20.88 17.25
N ILE A 80 -6.44 -19.91 16.34
CA ILE A 80 -6.07 -20.19 14.95
C ILE A 80 -4.65 -20.75 14.81
N ARG A 81 -3.72 -20.34 15.68
CA ARG A 81 -2.33 -20.78 15.65
C ARG A 81 -2.20 -22.24 16.07
N GLU A 82 -2.84 -22.59 17.19
CA GLU A 82 -2.87 -23.92 17.78
C GLU A 82 -3.53 -24.92 16.84
N ARG A 83 -4.61 -24.51 16.16
CA ARG A 83 -5.26 -25.36 15.16
C ARG A 83 -4.35 -25.65 13.95
N ARG A 84 -3.70 -24.62 13.41
CA ARG A 84 -2.75 -24.79 12.30
C ARG A 84 -1.56 -25.68 12.70
N GLU A 85 -1.03 -25.48 13.90
CA GLU A 85 0.09 -26.26 14.41
C GLU A 85 -0.30 -27.73 14.66
N LEU A 86 -1.48 -28.00 15.22
CA LEU A 86 -1.99 -29.37 15.38
C LEU A 86 -2.11 -30.09 14.03
N LEU A 87 -2.69 -29.40 13.04
CA LEU A 87 -2.86 -29.94 11.70
C LEU A 87 -1.49 -30.24 11.05
N LYS A 88 -0.56 -29.28 11.15
CA LYS A 88 0.82 -29.42 10.66
C LYS A 88 1.52 -30.63 11.29
N ARG A 89 1.47 -30.78 12.61
CA ARG A 89 2.11 -31.90 13.33
C ARG A 89 1.56 -33.27 12.93
N VAL A 90 0.26 -33.35 12.61
CA VAL A 90 -0.34 -34.60 12.10
C VAL A 90 0.11 -34.87 10.66
N VAL A 91 0.13 -33.85 9.81
CA VAL A 91 0.53 -33.96 8.40
C VAL A 91 2.01 -34.26 8.24
N GLU A 92 2.88 -33.69 9.06
CA GLU A 92 4.33 -33.90 9.04
C GLU A 92 4.76 -35.15 9.82
N PHE A 93 3.81 -36.00 10.24
CA PHE A 93 4.13 -37.24 10.93
C PHE A 93 4.68 -38.28 9.95
N GLU A 94 6.00 -38.51 9.99
CA GLU A 94 6.70 -39.40 9.05
C GLU A 94 6.96 -40.81 9.62
N SER A 95 7.19 -40.93 10.93
CA SER A 95 7.56 -42.19 11.57
C SER A 95 6.53 -42.70 12.56
N PHE A 96 5.95 -43.87 12.27
CA PHE A 96 4.91 -44.51 13.08
C PHE A 96 5.44 -45.57 14.04
N THR A 97 6.76 -45.76 14.13
CA THR A 97 7.39 -46.75 15.03
C THR A 97 7.06 -46.50 16.49
N ASN A 98 6.76 -45.25 16.85
CA ASN A 98 6.36 -44.86 18.19
C ASN A 98 4.86 -45.08 18.50
N CYS A 99 4.06 -45.55 17.55
CA CYS A 99 2.67 -45.98 17.79
C CYS A 99 2.63 -47.43 18.31
N TRP A 100 1.47 -47.89 18.80
CA TRP A 100 1.26 -49.32 19.06
C TRP A 100 1.31 -50.09 17.73
N GLU A 101 1.91 -51.28 17.71
CA GLU A 101 2.08 -52.07 16.48
C GLU A 101 0.74 -52.32 15.76
N SER A 102 -0.31 -52.66 16.53
CA SER A 102 -1.68 -52.82 16.04
C SER A 102 -2.29 -51.56 15.43
N ASP A 103 -1.81 -50.38 15.85
CA ASP A 103 -2.36 -49.08 15.45
C ASP A 103 -1.61 -48.46 14.28
N GLN A 104 -0.40 -48.94 13.93
CA GLN A 104 0.47 -48.29 12.94
C GLN A 104 -0.17 -48.15 11.57
N LEU A 105 -0.78 -49.23 11.05
CA LEU A 105 -1.44 -49.21 9.74
C LEU A 105 -2.64 -48.26 9.73
N LYS A 106 -3.45 -48.30 10.79
CA LYS A 106 -4.60 -47.41 10.95
C LYS A 106 -4.18 -45.94 11.04
N ALA A 107 -3.16 -45.64 11.82
CA ALA A 107 -2.60 -44.29 11.95
C ALA A 107 -2.04 -43.76 10.62
N LYS A 108 -1.30 -44.60 9.87
CA LYS A 108 -0.80 -44.26 8.53
C LYS A 108 -1.93 -43.91 7.57
N GLY A 109 -2.98 -44.72 7.53
CA GLY A 109 -4.14 -44.49 6.68
C GLY A 109 -4.82 -43.15 6.98
N LEU A 110 -5.10 -42.88 8.26
CA LEU A 110 -5.77 -41.64 8.67
C LEU A 110 -4.90 -40.38 8.40
N VAL A 111 -3.59 -40.45 8.62
CA VAL A 111 -2.68 -39.33 8.28
C VAL A 111 -2.68 -39.07 6.77
N ALA A 112 -2.68 -40.11 5.94
CA ALA A 112 -2.74 -39.97 4.48
C ALA A 112 -4.07 -39.36 4.00
N GLU A 113 -5.18 -39.72 4.63
CA GLU A 113 -6.50 -39.15 4.36
C GLU A 113 -6.55 -37.67 4.71
N ILE A 114 -6.03 -37.28 5.88
CA ILE A 114 -5.91 -35.88 6.30
C ILE A 114 -5.06 -35.08 5.30
N ARG A 115 -3.92 -35.63 4.85
CA ARG A 115 -3.08 -35.00 3.82
C ARG A 115 -3.84 -34.74 2.52
N THR A 116 -4.65 -35.70 2.08
CA THR A 116 -5.47 -35.57 0.88
C THR A 116 -6.48 -34.44 1.01
N ILE A 117 -7.21 -34.39 2.13
CA ILE A 117 -8.22 -33.35 2.40
C ILE A 117 -7.60 -31.95 2.43
N ILE A 118 -6.40 -31.81 3.02
CA ILE A 118 -5.69 -30.53 3.08
C ILE A 118 -5.17 -30.13 1.71
N ASN A 119 -4.56 -31.03 0.94
CA ASN A 119 -4.09 -30.72 -0.42
C ASN A 119 -5.23 -30.26 -1.33
N VAL A 120 -6.41 -30.86 -1.22
CA VAL A 120 -7.61 -30.41 -1.94
C VAL A 120 -8.04 -29.03 -1.46
N LYS A 121 -8.06 -28.74 -0.16
CA LYS A 121 -8.50 -27.45 0.40
C LYS A 121 -7.48 -26.30 0.26
N ASP A 122 -6.19 -26.60 0.21
CA ASP A 122 -5.12 -25.62 -0.05
C ASP A 122 -5.20 -25.07 -1.47
N SER A 123 -5.66 -25.87 -2.44
CA SER A 123 -5.92 -25.38 -3.80
C SER A 123 -7.02 -24.31 -3.85
N PHE A 124 -8.12 -24.50 -3.10
CA PHE A 124 -9.18 -23.51 -2.96
C PHE A 124 -8.73 -22.28 -2.14
N THR A 125 -7.88 -22.48 -1.13
CA THR A 125 -7.35 -21.39 -0.30
C THR A 125 -6.42 -20.49 -1.10
N ARG A 126 -5.54 -21.06 -1.94
CA ARG A 126 -4.68 -20.30 -2.86
C ARG A 126 -5.50 -19.51 -3.88
N MET A 127 -6.53 -20.13 -4.47
CA MET A 127 -7.41 -19.46 -5.43
C MET A 127 -8.17 -18.27 -4.81
N ASN A 128 -8.63 -18.37 -3.56
CA ASN A 128 -9.23 -17.24 -2.84
C ASN A 128 -8.22 -16.15 -2.46
N GLN A 129 -6.99 -16.52 -2.06
CA GLN A 129 -5.92 -15.56 -1.75
C GLN A 129 -5.46 -14.77 -2.99
N GLU A 130 -5.41 -15.42 -4.16
CA GLU A 130 -5.10 -14.75 -5.43
C GLU A 130 -6.18 -13.73 -5.79
N ARG A 131 -7.46 -14.09 -5.62
CA ARG A 131 -8.60 -13.20 -5.84
C ARG A 131 -8.61 -12.01 -4.88
N GLU A 132 -8.33 -12.23 -3.59
CA GLU A 132 -8.21 -11.16 -2.59
C GLU A 132 -7.02 -10.23 -2.90
N LYS A 133 -5.88 -10.77 -3.37
CA LYS A 133 -4.72 -9.98 -3.76
C LYS A 133 -5.00 -9.11 -4.98
N GLU A 134 -5.76 -9.61 -5.96
CA GLU A 134 -6.24 -8.81 -7.10
C GLU A 134 -7.18 -7.68 -6.65
N HIS A 135 -8.15 -7.98 -5.78
CA HIS A 135 -9.04 -6.96 -5.22
C HIS A 135 -8.28 -5.90 -4.41
N LEU A 136 -7.26 -6.30 -3.64
CA LEU A 136 -6.43 -5.38 -2.89
C LEU A 136 -5.59 -4.50 -3.83
N LYS A 137 -4.99 -5.07 -4.88
CA LYS A 137 -4.28 -4.30 -5.91
C LYS A 137 -5.17 -3.24 -6.55
N HIS A 138 -6.35 -3.62 -7.03
CA HIS A 138 -7.31 -2.69 -7.62
C HIS A 138 -7.73 -1.59 -6.64
N THR A 139 -7.95 -1.93 -5.36
CA THR A 139 -8.28 -0.95 -4.33
C THR A 139 -7.12 0.01 -4.05
N THR A 140 -5.89 -0.50 -4.01
CA THR A 140 -4.70 0.35 -3.81
C THR A 140 -4.43 1.27 -5.00
N GLU A 141 -4.59 0.79 -6.24
CA GLU A 141 -4.47 1.59 -7.46
C GLU A 141 -5.51 2.70 -7.49
N TYR A 142 -6.77 2.37 -7.20
CA TYR A 142 -7.85 3.34 -7.13
C TYR A 142 -7.60 4.40 -6.05
N ASN A 143 -7.17 3.99 -4.86
CA ASN A 143 -6.84 4.92 -3.78
C ASN A 143 -5.65 5.84 -4.13
N ASN A 144 -4.64 5.34 -4.87
CA ASN A 144 -3.52 6.15 -5.33
C ASN A 144 -3.97 7.20 -6.35
N ILE A 145 -4.86 6.84 -7.29
CA ILE A 145 -5.43 7.80 -8.26
C ILE A 145 -6.17 8.93 -7.52
N ILE A 146 -7.01 8.58 -6.53
CA ILE A 146 -7.75 9.59 -5.74
C ILE A 146 -6.78 10.50 -4.97
N LYS A 147 -5.72 9.94 -4.37
CA LYS A 147 -4.69 10.73 -3.67
C LYS A 147 -3.96 11.70 -4.60
N GLU A 148 -3.58 11.28 -5.80
CA GLU A 148 -2.92 12.16 -6.77
C GLU A 148 -3.85 13.30 -7.23
N ILE A 149 -5.15 13.02 -7.45
CA ILE A 149 -6.15 14.04 -7.78
C ILE A 149 -6.28 15.05 -6.62
N GLN A 150 -6.38 14.57 -5.38
CA GLN A 150 -6.49 15.42 -4.20
C GLN A 150 -5.25 16.29 -4.02
N LYS A 151 -4.06 15.70 -4.11
CA LYS A 151 -2.78 16.42 -4.02
C LYS A 151 -2.67 17.52 -5.08
N ARG A 152 -3.04 17.22 -6.33
CA ARG A 152 -3.02 18.22 -7.41
C ARG A 152 -4.00 19.36 -7.13
N ALA A 153 -5.20 19.06 -6.60
CA ALA A 153 -6.18 20.08 -6.25
C ALA A 153 -5.70 20.98 -5.11
N GLU A 154 -5.07 20.40 -4.08
CA GLU A 154 -4.47 21.15 -2.95
C GLU A 154 -3.36 22.08 -3.44
N GLN A 155 -2.44 21.58 -4.27
CA GLN A 155 -1.36 22.38 -4.85
C GLN A 155 -1.90 23.54 -5.70
N LEU A 156 -2.97 23.30 -6.47
CA LEU A 156 -3.61 24.35 -7.27
C LEU A 156 -4.24 25.44 -6.40
N GLU A 157 -4.92 25.05 -5.32
CA GLU A 157 -5.55 25.99 -4.39
C GLU A 157 -4.51 26.81 -3.63
N GLU A 158 -3.40 26.20 -3.20
CA GLU A 158 -2.27 26.92 -2.60
C GLU A 158 -1.63 27.90 -3.58
N THR A 159 -1.36 27.45 -4.82
CA THR A 159 -0.81 28.31 -5.88
C THR A 159 -1.71 29.51 -6.16
N LYS A 160 -3.03 29.30 -6.16
CA LYS A 160 -4.04 30.36 -6.33
C LYS A 160 -4.04 31.35 -5.15
N LYS A 161 -3.93 30.86 -3.92
CA LYS A 161 -3.80 31.73 -2.73
C LYS A 161 -2.54 32.58 -2.79
N ASN A 162 -1.42 31.98 -3.16
CA ASN A 162 -0.15 32.68 -3.33
C ASN A 162 -0.24 33.73 -4.44
N LEU A 163 -0.90 33.44 -5.56
CA LEU A 163 -1.14 34.44 -6.60
C LEU A 163 -1.96 35.63 -6.07
N TYR A 164 -2.99 35.37 -5.29
CA TYR A 164 -3.86 36.42 -4.75
C TYR A 164 -3.19 37.29 -3.69
N SER A 165 -2.28 36.74 -2.88
CA SER A 165 -1.55 37.54 -1.89
C SER A 165 -0.68 38.62 -2.54
N LEU A 166 -0.16 38.38 -3.75
CA LEU A 166 0.67 39.35 -4.49
C LEU A 166 -0.06 40.65 -4.83
N PHE A 167 -1.39 40.62 -4.96
CA PHE A 167 -2.18 41.84 -5.19
C PHE A 167 -2.19 42.79 -3.98
N ASN A 168 -1.87 42.28 -2.80
CA ASN A 168 -1.75 43.09 -1.57
C ASN A 168 -0.31 43.58 -1.32
N GLU A 169 0.68 43.07 -2.06
CA GLU A 169 2.09 43.45 -1.96
C GLU A 169 2.38 44.71 -2.81
N ASN A 170 2.00 45.89 -2.30
CA ASN A 170 2.15 47.15 -3.04
C ASN A 170 3.47 47.90 -2.78
N ASN A 171 4.23 47.51 -1.75
CA ASN A 171 5.38 48.27 -1.28
C ASN A 171 6.74 47.79 -1.83
N ASN A 172 6.80 46.64 -2.50
CA ASN A 172 8.05 46.11 -3.07
C ASN A 172 7.83 45.46 -4.47
N PRO A 173 7.88 46.25 -5.56
CA PRO A 173 7.63 45.76 -6.90
C PRO A 173 8.60 44.67 -7.39
N GLN A 174 9.88 44.72 -6.99
CA GLN A 174 10.85 43.69 -7.37
C GLN A 174 10.53 42.34 -6.70
N GLU A 175 10.24 42.36 -5.40
CA GLU A 175 9.89 41.15 -4.65
C GLU A 175 8.59 40.52 -5.17
N ARG A 176 7.59 41.34 -5.47
CA ARG A 176 6.34 40.88 -6.09
C ARG A 176 6.58 40.21 -7.44
N GLY A 177 7.46 40.76 -8.27
CA GLY A 177 7.84 40.16 -9.57
C GLY A 177 8.45 38.76 -9.38
N LYS A 178 9.43 38.64 -8.48
CA LYS A 178 10.07 37.36 -8.15
C LYS A 178 9.07 36.34 -7.58
N ASN A 179 8.14 36.77 -6.74
CA ASN A 179 7.11 35.88 -6.20
C ASN A 179 6.12 35.43 -7.29
N LEU A 180 5.79 36.30 -8.25
CA LEU A 180 4.98 35.94 -9.41
C LEU A 180 5.66 34.87 -10.27
N GLU A 181 6.97 34.97 -10.51
CA GLU A 181 7.76 33.95 -11.22
C GLU A 181 7.61 32.57 -10.54
N ASN A 182 7.75 32.51 -9.22
CA ASN A 182 7.59 31.27 -8.45
C ASN A 182 6.17 30.67 -8.57
N VAL A 183 5.15 31.52 -8.54
CA VAL A 183 3.74 31.10 -8.69
C VAL A 183 3.51 30.51 -10.08
N LEU A 184 4.00 31.16 -11.13
CA LEU A 184 3.83 30.70 -12.51
C LEU A 184 4.63 29.42 -12.79
N ASN A 185 5.84 29.30 -12.25
CA ASN A 185 6.61 28.06 -12.32
C ASN A 185 5.88 26.90 -11.62
N THR A 186 5.30 27.14 -10.44
CA THR A 186 4.49 26.12 -9.76
C THR A 186 3.28 25.72 -10.59
N LEU A 187 2.59 26.70 -11.19
CA LEU A 187 1.45 26.45 -12.06
C LEU A 187 1.83 25.60 -13.28
N PHE A 188 2.90 25.94 -13.99
CA PHE A 188 3.39 25.18 -15.14
C PHE A 188 3.73 23.73 -14.75
N SER A 189 4.38 23.52 -13.61
CA SER A 189 4.68 22.18 -13.08
C SER A 189 3.41 21.35 -12.81
N ILE A 190 2.38 21.95 -12.21
CA ILE A 190 1.07 21.29 -11.97
C ILE A 190 0.43 20.79 -13.28
N TYR A 191 0.63 21.50 -14.39
CA TYR A 191 0.12 21.13 -15.72
C TYR A 191 1.10 20.28 -16.54
N GLY A 192 2.23 19.87 -15.97
CA GLY A 192 3.21 19.01 -16.66
C GLY A 192 3.99 19.75 -17.75
N ILE A 193 4.01 21.08 -17.72
CA ILE A 193 4.83 21.88 -18.62
C ILE A 193 6.27 21.79 -18.14
N LEU A 194 7.17 21.28 -18.99
CA LEU A 194 8.59 21.13 -18.68
C LEU A 194 9.23 22.52 -18.56
N ILE A 195 9.62 22.89 -17.34
CA ILE A 195 10.33 24.13 -17.06
C ILE A 195 11.82 23.84 -17.04
N ARG A 196 12.58 24.55 -17.88
CA ARG A 196 14.02 24.68 -17.74
C ARG A 196 14.28 25.99 -17.00
N GLU A 197 15.06 25.92 -15.93
CA GLU A 197 15.30 27.03 -14.99
C GLU A 197 15.72 28.34 -15.70
N ALA A 198 15.47 29.46 -15.02
CA ALA A 198 15.77 30.81 -15.51
C ALA A 198 17.19 30.90 -16.09
N PHE A 199 17.29 31.22 -17.38
CA PHE A 199 18.57 31.29 -18.07
C PHE A 199 19.18 32.67 -17.84
N THR A 200 20.35 32.68 -17.19
CA THR A 200 21.14 33.89 -16.97
C THR A 200 22.41 33.83 -17.82
N ARG A 201 22.51 34.64 -18.87
CA ARG A 201 23.74 34.78 -19.66
C ARG A 201 24.64 35.81 -18.99
N LYS A 202 25.83 35.41 -18.56
CA LYS A 202 26.87 36.34 -18.09
C LYS A 202 27.73 36.79 -19.26
N GLY A 203 28.24 38.02 -19.19
CA GLY A 203 29.18 38.55 -20.16
C GLY A 203 30.58 38.01 -19.98
N ASP A 204 31.32 37.95 -21.08
CA ASP A 204 32.76 37.76 -21.03
C ASP A 204 33.40 39.07 -20.56
N ASN A 205 34.31 38.99 -19.58
CA ASN A 205 35.08 40.12 -19.02
C ASN A 205 34.37 40.99 -17.97
N GLY A 206 33.60 40.39 -17.06
CA GLY A 206 33.16 41.07 -15.83
C GLY A 206 31.97 42.04 -16.02
N GLU A 207 31.31 42.00 -17.17
CA GLU A 207 30.15 42.84 -17.54
C GLU A 207 28.85 42.50 -16.81
N GLY A 208 28.87 41.52 -15.89
CA GLY A 208 27.69 41.11 -15.14
C GLY A 208 26.72 40.25 -15.95
N ILE A 209 25.44 40.27 -15.58
CA ILE A 209 24.36 39.55 -16.26
C ILE A 209 23.95 40.33 -17.50
N ILE A 210 24.18 39.78 -18.69
CA ILE A 210 23.81 40.39 -19.99
C ILE A 210 22.36 40.07 -20.37
N GLU A 211 21.86 38.90 -19.98
CA GLU A 211 20.52 38.45 -20.36
C GLU A 211 19.92 37.60 -19.25
N GLN A 212 18.70 37.92 -18.84
CA GLN A 212 17.89 37.13 -17.91
C GLN A 212 16.55 36.85 -18.59
N ILE A 213 16.13 35.59 -18.57
CA ILE A 213 14.82 35.12 -19.04
C ILE A 213 14.14 34.46 -17.85
N ASP A 214 12.89 34.86 -17.58
CA ASP A 214 12.15 34.44 -16.38
C ASP A 214 11.83 32.94 -16.38
N GLY A 215 11.64 32.35 -17.57
CA GLY A 215 11.55 30.90 -17.70
C GLY A 215 11.69 30.41 -19.14
N VAL A 216 12.08 29.15 -19.30
CA VAL A 216 12.05 28.44 -20.58
C VAL A 216 11.14 27.24 -20.43
N ILE A 217 10.14 27.12 -21.29
CA ILE A 217 9.21 25.99 -21.26
C ILE A 217 9.20 25.23 -22.57
N GLU A 218 8.90 23.93 -22.49
CA GLU A 218 8.70 23.07 -23.65
C GLU A 218 7.21 22.66 -23.75
N ILE A 219 6.58 22.97 -24.88
CA ILE A 219 5.20 22.59 -25.21
C ILE A 219 5.23 21.95 -26.59
N ASP A 220 4.73 20.72 -26.74
CA ASP A 220 4.72 19.97 -28.01
C ASP A 220 6.10 19.92 -28.71
N ASN A 221 7.16 19.67 -27.93
CA ASN A 221 8.55 19.66 -28.37
C ASN A 221 9.07 21.00 -28.95
N GLN A 222 8.34 22.08 -28.74
CA GLN A 222 8.70 23.44 -29.14
C GLN A 222 9.15 24.24 -27.92
N ILE A 223 10.28 24.94 -28.04
CA ILE A 223 10.85 25.76 -26.97
C ILE A 223 10.22 27.15 -26.98
N TYR A 224 9.74 27.59 -25.82
CA TYR A 224 9.23 28.93 -25.58
C TYR A 224 10.05 29.65 -24.51
N LEU A 225 10.48 30.87 -24.81
CA LEU A 225 11.01 31.80 -23.84
C LEU A 225 9.84 32.55 -23.21
N VAL A 226 9.72 32.44 -21.90
CA VAL A 226 8.67 33.09 -21.13
C VAL A 226 9.25 34.34 -20.47
N GLU A 227 8.64 35.49 -20.76
CA GLU A 227 8.85 36.74 -20.02
C GLU A 227 7.60 37.03 -19.18
N MET A 228 7.79 37.37 -17.91
CA MET A 228 6.75 37.62 -16.94
C MET A 228 6.92 39.03 -16.36
N LYS A 229 5.92 39.91 -16.56
CA LYS A 229 6.00 41.29 -16.03
C LYS A 229 4.79 41.70 -15.19
N TRP A 230 5.09 42.26 -14.02
CA TRP A 230 4.13 42.96 -13.15
C TRP A 230 4.56 44.41 -12.93
N LYS A 231 4.18 45.29 -13.86
CA LYS A 231 4.44 46.74 -13.80
C LYS A 231 3.29 47.53 -13.19
N LYS A 232 3.56 48.78 -12.82
CA LYS A 232 2.50 49.75 -12.48
C LYS A 232 1.64 50.08 -13.71
N ASP A 233 2.30 50.34 -14.82
CA ASP A 233 1.65 50.67 -16.10
C ASP A 233 1.48 49.43 -16.99
N LYS A 234 0.62 49.54 -17.99
CA LYS A 234 0.39 48.48 -18.98
C LYS A 234 1.62 48.23 -19.84
N ILE A 235 1.77 46.99 -20.33
CA ILE A 235 2.86 46.59 -21.22
C ILE A 235 2.69 47.22 -22.60
N GLY A 236 3.71 47.96 -23.05
CA GLY A 236 3.75 48.63 -24.35
C GLY A 236 4.68 47.96 -25.36
N SER A 237 4.87 48.60 -26.51
CA SER A 237 5.73 48.13 -27.61
C SER A 237 7.16 47.81 -27.16
N ASP A 238 7.76 48.69 -26.36
CA ASP A 238 9.18 48.59 -25.99
C ASP A 238 9.48 47.34 -25.16
N ASP A 239 8.53 46.95 -24.31
CA ASP A 239 8.62 45.72 -23.52
C ASP A 239 8.57 44.47 -24.40
N ILE A 240 7.67 44.46 -25.40
CA ILE A 240 7.54 43.36 -26.35
C ILE A 240 8.79 43.26 -27.23
N PHE A 241 9.29 44.39 -27.74
CA PHE A 241 10.50 44.42 -28.57
C PHE A 241 11.73 43.92 -27.83
N ALA A 242 11.85 44.22 -26.53
CA ALA A 242 12.93 43.68 -25.71
C ALA A 242 12.89 42.14 -25.66
N HIS A 243 11.71 41.54 -25.49
CA HIS A 243 11.54 40.07 -25.51
C HIS A 243 11.76 39.47 -26.89
N LEU A 244 11.20 40.09 -27.94
CA LEU A 244 11.41 39.68 -29.32
C LEU A 244 12.89 39.68 -29.71
N GLY A 245 13.66 40.68 -29.28
CA GLY A 245 15.11 40.73 -29.49
C GLY A 245 15.83 39.52 -28.90
N ARG A 246 15.39 39.03 -27.73
CA ARG A 246 15.93 37.81 -27.11
C ARG A 246 15.57 36.56 -27.91
N ILE A 247 14.37 36.49 -28.46
CA ILE A 247 13.92 35.34 -29.27
C ILE A 247 14.63 35.30 -30.63
N TYR A 248 14.82 36.46 -31.27
CA TYR A 248 15.29 36.57 -32.66
C TYR A 248 16.68 35.92 -32.91
N HIS A 249 17.52 35.84 -31.89
CA HIS A 249 18.86 35.25 -31.98
C HIS A 249 18.87 33.72 -31.80
N ARG A 250 17.71 33.09 -31.55
CA ARG A 250 17.59 31.65 -31.26
C ARG A 250 16.76 30.97 -32.35
N THR A 251 17.42 30.17 -33.18
CA THR A 251 16.76 29.39 -34.23
C THR A 251 15.71 28.47 -33.60
N SER A 252 14.47 28.55 -34.07
CA SER A 252 13.34 27.73 -33.62
C SER A 252 12.86 27.98 -32.19
N ALA A 253 13.14 29.12 -31.57
CA ALA A 253 12.51 29.50 -30.30
C ALA A 253 11.29 30.40 -30.52
N GLN A 254 10.24 30.22 -29.72
CA GLN A 254 9.06 31.08 -29.69
C GLN A 254 9.00 31.89 -28.39
N GLY A 255 8.12 32.89 -28.35
CA GLY A 255 7.95 33.77 -27.21
C GLY A 255 6.58 33.63 -26.56
N ILE A 256 6.55 33.51 -25.24
CA ILE A 256 5.35 33.76 -24.43
C ILE A 256 5.64 35.00 -23.59
N PHE A 257 4.71 35.94 -23.58
CA PHE A 257 4.75 37.11 -22.72
C PHE A 257 3.54 37.06 -21.79
N ILE A 258 3.77 37.15 -20.49
CA ILE A 258 2.73 37.09 -19.45
C ILE A 258 2.76 38.41 -18.69
N SER A 259 1.59 39.05 -18.58
CA SER A 259 1.47 40.31 -17.85
C SER A 259 0.31 40.30 -16.85
N ALA A 260 0.60 40.65 -15.61
CA ALA A 260 -0.41 40.92 -14.59
C ALA A 260 -1.03 42.33 -14.74
N SER A 261 -0.34 43.25 -15.42
CA SER A 261 -0.77 44.64 -15.61
C SER A 261 -1.62 44.85 -16.86
N GLY A 262 -1.72 43.82 -17.71
CA GLY A 262 -2.34 43.88 -19.02
C GLY A 262 -1.51 44.64 -20.05
N TYR A 263 -2.05 44.76 -21.26
CA TYR A 263 -1.35 45.32 -22.42
C TYR A 263 -1.99 46.65 -22.87
N ALA A 264 -1.15 47.60 -23.24
CA ALA A 264 -1.56 48.80 -23.96
C ALA A 264 -1.84 48.46 -25.43
N PRO A 265 -2.64 49.26 -26.16
CA PRO A 265 -2.87 49.03 -27.59
C PRO A 265 -1.56 48.91 -28.39
N SER A 266 -0.52 49.68 -28.04
CA SER A 266 0.80 49.62 -28.68
C SER A 266 1.57 48.32 -28.42
N GLY A 267 1.22 47.56 -27.39
CA GLY A 267 1.81 46.24 -27.11
C GLY A 267 1.10 45.08 -27.82
N ILE A 268 -0.07 45.33 -28.43
CA ILE A 268 -0.87 44.30 -29.12
C ILE A 268 -0.94 44.58 -30.62
N LYS A 269 -1.15 45.84 -31.01
CA LYS A 269 -1.35 46.24 -32.41
C LYS A 269 -0.01 46.59 -33.03
N SER A 270 0.35 45.83 -34.06
CA SER A 270 1.39 46.15 -35.04
C SER A 270 0.88 47.07 -36.13
#